data_AF-A0A1E4PVG3-F1
#
_entry.id   AF-A0A1E4PVG3-F1
#
_cell.length_a   1.000
_cell.length_b   1.000
_cell.length_c   1.000
_cell.angle_alpha   90.00
_cell.angle_beta   90.00
_cell.angle_gamma   90.00
#
_symmetry.space_group_name_H-M   'P 1'
#
loop_
_entity.id
_entity.type
_entity.pdbx_description
1 polymer ?
#
loop_
_entity_poly.entity_id
_entity_poly.type
_entity_poly.pdbx_seq_one_letter_code
_entity_poly.pdbx_strand_id
1 'polypeptide(L)' 'MFDVHTVCRIRGDLAPWFDVGVDCRKEASIAKAAVTEAYFRVSDVGIQILGGYWLTLDFQVKQRCHNARLMRSGGAPTT' A
#
# COMPACT_ATOMS: atom_id res chain seq x y z
N MET A 1 13.75 2.60 -5.69
CA MET A 1 12.86 1.66 -4.97
C MET A 1 11.88 2.50 -4.15
N PHE A 2 10.55 2.28 -4.23
CA PHE A 2 9.58 3.08 -3.48
C PHE A 2 9.65 2.77 -1.99
N ASP A 3 10.07 3.76 -1.21
CA ASP A 3 10.12 3.73 0.25
C ASP A 3 8.78 4.20 0.87
N VAL A 4 8.46 3.76 2.08
CA VAL A 4 7.21 4.10 2.80
C VAL A 4 7.05 5.61 2.96
N HIS A 5 8.13 6.33 3.28
CA HIS A 5 8.09 7.78 3.43
C HIS A 5 7.77 8.46 2.09
N THR A 6 8.38 7.98 1.01
CA THR A 6 8.13 8.50 -0.34
C THR A 6 6.68 8.29 -0.79
N VAL A 7 6.07 7.12 -0.55
CA VAL A 7 4.68 6.86 -0.96
C VAL A 7 3.67 7.63 -0.10
N CYS A 8 3.96 7.83 1.19
CA CYS A 8 3.16 8.70 2.06
C CYS A 8 3.18 10.15 1.58
N ARG A 9 4.33 10.63 1.09
CA ARG A 9 4.47 11.97 0.52
C ARG A 9 3.69 12.12 -0.78
N ILE A 10 3.81 11.17 -1.72
CA ILE A 10 3.02 11.16 -2.97
C ILE A 10 1.51 11.23 -2.67
N ARG A 11 1.04 10.44 -1.70
CA ARG A 11 -0.38 10.46 -1.31
C ARG A 11 -0.78 11.80 -0.68
N GLY A 12 0.07 12.35 0.19
CA GLY A 12 -0.17 13.62 0.87
C GLY A 12 -0.22 14.80 -0.08
N ASP A 13 0.65 14.83 -1.09
CA ASP A 13 0.70 15.89 -2.10
C ASP A 13 -0.51 15.83 -3.05
N LEU A 14 -1.06 14.64 -3.29
CA LEU A 14 -2.22 14.43 -4.19
C LEU A 14 -3.57 14.82 -3.56
N ALA A 15 -3.73 14.65 -2.24
CA ALA A 15 -5.00 14.87 -1.57
C ALA A 15 -5.54 16.32 -1.74
N PRO A 16 -4.72 17.37 -1.56
CA PRO A 16 -5.19 18.75 -1.80
C PRO A 16 -5.61 19.00 -3.25
N TRP A 17 -4.93 18.37 -4.23
CA TRP A 17 -5.25 18.55 -5.65
C TRP A 17 -6.62 17.96 -5.99
N PHE A 18 -6.95 16.84 -5.34
CA PHE A 18 -8.27 16.24 -5.42
C PHE A 18 -9.35 17.15 -4.79
N ASP A 19 -9.05 17.75 -3.62
CA ASP A 19 -9.99 18.64 -2.92
C ASP A 19 -10.33 19.90 -3.71
N VAL A 20 -9.38 20.44 -4.48
CA VAL A 20 -9.62 21.61 -5.37
C VAL A 20 -10.19 21.23 -6.75
N GLY A 21 -10.46 19.95 -6.99
CA GLY A 21 -11.08 19.48 -8.24
C GLY A 21 -10.15 19.47 -9.47
N VAL A 22 -8.83 19.44 -9.27
CA VAL A 22 -7.87 19.28 -10.38
C VAL A 22 -7.99 17.86 -10.93
N ASP A 23 -7.94 17.70 -12.27
CA ASP A 23 -7.92 16.37 -12.88
C ASP A 23 -6.58 15.67 -12.56
N CYS A 24 -6.63 14.74 -11.61
CA CYS A 24 -5.48 14.01 -11.11
C CYS A 24 -5.56 12.50 -11.42
N ARG A 25 -6.31 12.09 -12.44
CA ARG A 25 -6.58 10.66 -12.72
C ARG A 25 -5.29 9.85 -12.91
N LYS A 26 -4.32 10.41 -13.62
CA LYS A 26 -3.04 9.74 -13.89
C LYS A 26 -2.19 9.63 -12.62
N GLU A 27 -2.09 10.72 -11.88
CA GLU A 27 -1.33 10.83 -10.65
C GLU A 27 -1.94 9.93 -9.56
N ALA A 28 -3.26 9.85 -9.48
CA ALA A 28 -3.99 8.94 -8.60
C ALA A 28 -3.73 7.47 -8.96
N SER A 29 -3.68 7.13 -10.25
CA SER A 29 -3.33 5.78 -10.70
C SER A 29 -1.89 5.40 -10.30
N ILE A 30 -0.94 6.31 -10.52
CA ILE A 30 0.47 6.14 -10.11
C ILE A 30 0.58 5.99 -8.58
N ALA A 31 -0.09 6.87 -7.82
CA ALA A 31 -0.09 6.84 -6.37
C ALA A 31 -0.66 5.52 -5.85
N LYS A 32 -1.76 5.04 -6.42
CA LYS A 32 -2.34 3.73 -6.08
C LYS A 32 -1.34 2.61 -6.32
N ALA A 33 -0.71 2.56 -7.49
CA ALA A 33 0.26 1.53 -7.80
C ALA A 33 1.45 1.55 -6.82
N ALA A 34 2.02 2.74 -6.58
CA ALA A 34 3.16 2.90 -5.68
C ALA A 34 2.85 2.52 -4.23
N VAL A 35 1.73 3.00 -3.67
CA VAL A 35 1.34 2.74 -2.27
C VAL A 35 1.06 1.26 -2.05
N THR A 36 0.35 0.60 -2.98
CA THR A 36 -0.04 -0.81 -2.83
C THR A 36 1.14 -1.77 -2.99
N GLU A 37 2.12 -1.44 -3.85
CA GLU A 37 3.38 -2.19 -3.94
C GLU A 37 4.24 -2.02 -2.68
N ALA A 38 4.35 -0.80 -2.16
CA ALA A 38 5.09 -0.54 -0.93
C ALA A 38 4.46 -1.27 0.28
N TYR A 39 3.14 -1.23 0.42
CA TYR A 39 2.43 -1.88 1.52
C TYR A 39 2.61 -3.41 1.52
N PHE A 40 2.61 -4.03 0.34
CA PHE A 40 2.89 -5.45 0.21
C PHE A 40 4.32 -5.81 0.60
N ARG A 41 5.32 -5.01 0.20
CA ARG A 41 6.72 -5.24 0.59
C ARG A 41 6.93 -5.13 2.10
N VAL A 42 6.33 -4.13 2.75
CA VAL A 42 6.41 -3.99 4.22
C VAL A 42 5.77 -5.20 4.91
N SER A 43 4.66 -5.69 4.37
CA SER A 43 3.98 -6.88 4.88
C SER A 43 4.83 -8.14 4.73
N ASP A 44 5.52 -8.30 3.60
CA ASP A 44 6.44 -9.40 3.31
C ASP A 44 7.65 -9.41 4.26
N VAL A 45 8.27 -8.24 4.49
CA VAL A 45 9.33 -8.08 5.49
C VAL A 45 8.82 -8.42 6.90
N GLY A 46 7.62 -7.99 7.26
CA GLY A 46 7.00 -8.31 8.54
C GLY A 46 6.79 -9.82 8.77
N ILE A 47 6.35 -10.54 7.72
CA ILE A 47 6.25 -12.01 7.74
C ILE A 47 7.62 -12.64 8.01
N GLN A 48 8.65 -12.19 7.31
CA GLN A 48 10.00 -12.74 7.45
C GLN A 48 10.58 -12.51 8.85
N ILE A 49 10.37 -11.33 9.44
CA ILE A 49 10.84 -10.99 10.79
C ILE A 49 10.17 -11.87 11.85
N LEU A 50 8.87 -12.11 11.71
CA LEU A 50 8.11 -12.92 12.67
C LEU A 50 8.31 -14.43 12.50
N GLY A 51 8.88 -14.89 11.38
CA GLY A 51 9.02 -16.32 11.10
C GLY A 51 7.67 -17.03 11.18
N GLY A 52 7.60 -18.24 11.73
CA GLY A 52 6.33 -18.99 11.82
C GLY A 52 5.22 -18.31 12.65
N TYR A 53 5.55 -17.32 13.49
CA TYR A 53 4.58 -16.69 14.38
C TYR A 53 3.56 -15.81 13.66
N TRP A 54 3.81 -15.33 12.44
CA TRP A 54 2.82 -14.52 11.73
C TRP A 54 1.52 -15.28 11.42
N LEU A 55 1.56 -16.63 11.44
CA LEU A 55 0.41 -17.50 11.17
C LEU A 55 -0.57 -17.60 12.35
N THR A 56 -0.14 -17.27 13.57
CA THR A 56 -1.02 -17.30 14.75
C THR A 56 -2.03 -16.14 14.67
N LEU A 57 -3.23 -16.36 15.24
CA LEU A 57 -4.32 -15.39 15.14
C LEU A 57 -4.10 -14.15 16.02
N ASP A 58 -3.15 -14.22 16.95
CA ASP A 58 -2.87 -13.17 17.93
C ASP A 58 -2.17 -11.96 17.31
N PHE A 59 -1.49 -12.14 16.17
CA PHE A 59 -0.77 -11.06 15.51
C PHE A 59 -1.60 -10.41 14.41
N GLN A 60 -1.76 -9.09 14.52
CA GLN A 60 -2.38 -8.25 13.49
C GLN A 60 -1.69 -8.35 12.11
N VAL A 61 -0.45 -8.88 12.05
CA VAL A 61 0.32 -9.03 10.82
C VAL A 61 -0.41 -9.92 9.81
N LYS A 62 -1.06 -11.01 10.24
CA LYS A 62 -1.85 -11.87 9.36
C LYS A 62 -2.93 -11.09 8.60
N GLN A 63 -3.68 -10.26 9.33
CA GLN A 63 -4.71 -9.39 8.74
C GLN A 63 -4.10 -8.35 7.79
N ARG A 64 -2.98 -7.73 8.18
CA ARG A 64 -2.31 -6.72 7.37
C ARG A 64 -1.79 -7.30 6.04
N CYS A 65 -1.19 -8.49 6.06
CA CYS A 65 -0.70 -9.19 4.87
C CYS A 65 -1.85 -9.60 3.94
N HIS A 66 -2.97 -10.06 4.50
CA HIS A 66 -4.18 -10.34 3.71
C HIS A 66 -4.70 -9.08 3.01
N ASN A 67 -4.86 -7.98 3.77
CA ASN A 67 -5.30 -6.70 3.24
C ASN A 67 -4.33 -6.14 2.18
N ALA A 68 -3.03 -6.34 2.34
CA ALA A 68 -2.02 -5.87 1.39
C ALA A 68 -2.18 -6.52 0.02
N ARG A 69 -2.53 -7.80 0.00
CA ARG A 69 -2.80 -8.52 -1.24
C ARG A 69 -4.10 -8.04 -1.89
N LEU A 70 -5.15 -7.81 -1.09
CA LEU A 70 -6.42 -7.26 -1.59
C LEU A 70 -6.25 -5.87 -2.20
N MET A 71 -5.47 -4.98 -1.57
CA MET A 71 -5.27 -3.61 -2.08
C MET A 71 -4.58 -3.55 -3.44
N ARG A 72 -3.76 -4.55 -3.77
CA ARG A 72 -3.09 -4.62 -5.07
C ARG A 72 -4.08 -4.90 -6.20
N SER A 73 -5.03 -5.79 -5.98
CA SER A 73 -6.01 -6.22 -6.99
C SER A 73 -7.33 -5.45 -6.94
N GLY A 74 -7.72 -4.93 -5.77
CA GLY A 74 -8.97 -4.21 -5.57
C GLY A 74 -9.00 -2.86 -6.28
N GLY A 75 -10.17 -2.50 -6.83
CA GLY A 75 -10.43 -1.22 -7.52
C GLY A 75 -9.89 -1.14 -8.96
N ALA A 76 -8.70 -1.69 -9.20
CA ALA A 76 -8.09 -1.98 -10.50
C ALA A 76 -6.74 -2.67 -10.26
N PRO A 77 -6.32 -3.69 -11.03
CA PRO A 77 -5.01 -4.32 -10.84
C PRO A 77 -3.85 -3.35 -11.10
N THR A 78 -2.71 -3.56 -10.43
CA THR A 78 -1.47 -2.78 -10.65
C THR A 78 -0.65 -3.26 -11.86
N THR A 79 -1.03 -4.40 -12.45
CA THR A 79 -0.42 -5.05 -13.63
C THR A 79 -1.18 -4.74 -14.90
#